data_AF-A0A9Q3EWL9-F1
#
_entry.id   AF-A0A9Q3EWL9-F1
#
_cell.length_a   1.000
_cell.length_b   1.000
_cell.length_c   1.000
_cell.angle_alpha   90.00
_cell.angle_beta   90.00
_cell.angle_gamma   90.00
#
_symmetry.space_group_name_H-M   'P 1'
#
loop_
_entity.id
_entity.type
_entity.pdbx_description
1 polymer ?
#
loop_
_entity_poly.entity_id
_entity_poly.type
_entity_poly.pdbx_seq_one_letter_code
_entity_poly.pdbx_strand_id
1 'polypeptide(L)'
;MITINNIMRPLMAKLILLSPATKIKTPNHPHGQSVVIKIVCLIGDIVATHKVGGFMSHSAKKFCSWCELQDHEREELKLGKPCNQMLALGASHQWYNTGTLRLQQMFAKRSGIRLSEINCLPYWDPVTNIALGPLYNWYEGVLQHHVCH
;
A
#
# COMPACT_ATOMS: atom_id res chain seq x y z
N MET A 1 9.05 -10.94 -0.84
CA MET A 1 9.04 -10.53 0.58
C MET A 1 7.70 -10.96 1.14
N ILE A 2 7.66 -12.17 1.70
CA ILE A 2 6.42 -12.91 2.03
C ILE A 2 5.98 -12.59 3.48
N THR A 3 6.91 -12.12 4.31
CA THR A 3 6.76 -12.03 5.77
C THR A 3 5.70 -11.02 6.22
N ILE A 4 5.65 -9.81 5.65
CA ILE A 4 4.67 -8.81 6.10
C ILE A 4 3.24 -9.17 5.69
N ASN A 5 3.06 -9.76 4.50
CA ASN A 5 1.76 -10.27 4.06
C ASN A 5 1.28 -11.39 4.99
N ASN A 6 2.15 -12.30 5.42
CA ASN A 6 1.76 -13.35 6.38
C ASN A 6 1.26 -12.77 7.72
N ILE A 7 1.85 -11.66 8.19
CA ILE A 7 1.43 -10.98 9.42
C ILE A 7 0.11 -10.22 9.20
N MET A 8 -0.04 -9.56 8.06
CA MET A 8 -1.20 -8.72 7.75
C MET A 8 -2.45 -9.53 7.40
N ARG A 9 -2.30 -10.70 6.78
CA ARG A 9 -3.39 -11.55 6.32
C ARG A 9 -4.51 -11.78 7.35
N PRO A 10 -4.25 -12.24 8.59
CA PRO A 10 -5.32 -12.46 9.56
C PRO A 10 -6.06 -11.15 9.94
N LEU A 11 -5.35 -10.01 9.95
CA LEU A 11 -5.98 -8.72 10.21
C LEU A 11 -6.87 -8.29 9.04
N MET A 12 -6.37 -8.39 7.80
CA MET A 12 -7.14 -8.05 6.60
C MET A 12 -8.37 -8.94 6.45
N ALA A 13 -8.26 -10.25 6.74
CA ALA A 13 -9.39 -11.17 6.71
C ALA A 13 -10.50 -10.77 7.71
N LYS A 14 -10.13 -10.36 8.94
CA LYS A 14 -11.10 -9.85 9.92
C LYS A 14 -11.74 -8.54 9.46
N LEU A 15 -10.96 -7.64 8.87
CA LEU A 15 -11.47 -6.38 8.35
C LEU A 15 -12.42 -6.60 7.17
N ILE A 16 -12.16 -7.58 6.31
CA ILE A 16 -13.07 -7.97 5.23
C ILE A 16 -14.43 -8.38 5.83
N LEU A 17 -14.44 -9.21 6.87
CA LEU A 17 -15.67 -9.62 7.57
C LEU A 17 -16.42 -8.44 8.21
N LEU A 18 -15.70 -7.40 8.64
CA LEU A 18 -16.24 -6.20 9.30
C LEU A 18 -16.46 -5.01 8.34
N SER A 19 -16.24 -5.21 7.03
CA SER A 19 -16.52 -4.22 5.99
C SER A 19 -18.01 -3.90 5.86
N PRO A 20 -18.92 -4.91 5.85
CA PRO A 20 -20.34 -4.64 5.95
C PRO A 20 -20.71 -4.27 7.40
N ALA A 21 -21.83 -3.60 7.56
CA ALA A 21 -22.34 -3.21 8.86
C ALA A 21 -22.62 -4.44 9.73
N THR A 22 -21.90 -4.55 10.85
CA THR A 22 -21.94 -5.69 11.76
C THR A 22 -22.50 -5.25 13.10
N LYS A 23 -23.40 -6.05 13.67
CA LYS A 23 -24.07 -5.72 14.93
C LYS A 23 -23.24 -6.19 16.13
N ILE A 24 -22.72 -5.26 16.91
CA ILE A 24 -21.88 -5.52 18.10
C ILE A 24 -22.67 -5.17 19.36
N LYS A 25 -22.79 -6.13 20.28
CA LYS A 25 -23.41 -5.91 21.60
C LYS A 25 -22.37 -5.39 22.58
N THR A 26 -22.74 -4.40 23.38
CA THR A 26 -21.93 -3.88 24.49
C THR A 26 -22.81 -3.76 25.73
N PRO A 27 -22.26 -3.68 26.96
CA PRO A 27 -23.07 -3.52 28.17
C PRO A 27 -24.05 -2.34 28.12
N ASN A 28 -23.63 -1.22 27.53
CA ASN A 28 -24.46 -0.01 27.35
C ASN A 28 -25.44 -0.11 26.15
N HIS A 29 -25.25 -1.09 25.27
CA HIS A 29 -26.12 -1.32 24.09
C HIS A 29 -26.48 -2.82 24.01
N PRO A 30 -27.37 -3.32 24.88
CA PRO A 30 -27.72 -4.75 24.95
C PRO A 30 -28.42 -5.25 23.68
N HIS A 31 -29.13 -4.36 22.99
CA HIS A 31 -29.75 -4.65 21.69
C HIS A 31 -28.75 -4.61 20.54
N GLY A 32 -27.49 -4.22 20.76
CA GLY A 32 -26.41 -4.13 19.78
C GLY A 32 -26.43 -2.84 18.96
N GLN A 33 -25.24 -2.37 18.57
CA GLN A 33 -25.04 -1.23 17.68
C GLN A 33 -24.46 -1.70 16.34
N SER A 34 -24.89 -1.09 15.26
CA SER A 34 -24.35 -1.35 13.92
C SER A 34 -23.02 -0.64 13.77
N VAL A 35 -21.95 -1.38 13.49
CA VAL A 35 -20.58 -0.87 13.37
C VAL A 35 -19.99 -1.30 12.02
N VAL A 36 -19.28 -0.38 11.39
CA VAL A 36 -18.50 -0.61 10.16
C VAL A 36 -17.05 -0.25 10.49
N ILE A 37 -16.10 -1.12 10.18
CA ILE A 37 -14.67 -0.84 10.41
C ILE A 37 -13.96 -0.79 9.06
N LYS A 38 -13.26 0.33 8.80
CA LYS A 38 -12.49 0.54 7.57
C LYS A 38 -11.11 1.09 7.87
N ILE A 39 -10.10 0.60 7.14
CA ILE A 39 -8.81 1.28 7.05
C ILE A 39 -8.96 2.42 6.04
N VAL A 40 -8.67 3.65 6.49
CA VAL A 40 -8.80 4.84 5.64
C VAL A 40 -7.48 5.22 4.99
N CYS A 41 -6.36 5.04 5.70
CA CYS A 41 -5.06 5.46 5.20
C CYS A 41 -3.92 4.58 5.73
N LEU A 42 -2.94 4.32 4.87
CA LEU A 42 -1.65 3.77 5.21
C LEU A 42 -0.64 4.92 5.24
N ILE A 43 -0.16 5.24 6.44
CA ILE A 43 0.78 6.34 6.67
C ILE A 43 2.11 5.75 7.14
N GLY A 44 3.20 6.19 6.54
CA GLY A 44 4.54 5.80 6.96
C GLY A 44 5.64 6.40 6.10
N ASP A 45 6.88 6.02 6.35
CA ASP A 45 7.98 6.31 5.44
C ASP A 45 7.78 5.60 4.08
N ILE A 46 8.55 6.02 3.08
CA ILE A 46 8.46 5.47 1.72
C ILE A 46 8.74 3.94 1.67
N VAL A 47 9.63 3.44 2.52
CA VAL A 47 10.01 2.02 2.55
C VAL A 47 8.88 1.18 3.13
N ALA A 48 8.28 1.60 4.22
CA ALA A 48 7.18 0.93 4.90
C ALA A 48 5.91 0.96 4.05
N THR A 49 5.55 2.14 3.52
CA THR A 49 4.37 2.31 2.67
C THR A 49 4.47 1.48 1.39
N HIS A 50 5.64 1.40 0.74
CA HIS A 50 5.79 0.55 -0.44
C HIS A 50 5.70 -0.94 -0.11
N LYS A 51 6.33 -1.37 1.00
CA LYS A 51 6.25 -2.77 1.45
C LYS A 51 4.82 -3.19 1.75
N VAL A 52 4.05 -2.36 2.46
CA VAL A 52 2.67 -2.65 2.85
C VAL A 52 1.69 -2.36 1.71
N GLY A 53 1.95 -1.40 0.83
CA GLY A 53 1.10 -1.09 -0.34
C GLY A 53 1.30 -2.04 -1.52
N GLY A 54 2.38 -2.83 -1.52
CA GLY A 54 2.71 -3.74 -2.63
C GLY A 54 3.52 -3.07 -3.75
N PHE A 55 4.10 -1.88 -3.52
CA PHE A 55 4.97 -1.21 -4.47
C PHE A 55 6.43 -1.68 -4.35
N MET A 56 7.21 -1.44 -5.41
CA MET A 56 8.65 -1.73 -5.41
C MET A 56 9.43 -0.70 -4.58
N SER A 57 10.73 -0.95 -4.31
CA SER A 57 11.55 -0.03 -3.52
C SER A 57 11.69 1.34 -4.17
N HIS A 58 12.08 2.34 -3.37
CA HIS A 58 12.43 3.68 -3.86
C HIS A 58 13.53 3.67 -4.93
N SER A 59 14.37 2.62 -4.98
CA SER A 59 15.43 2.42 -5.98
C SER A 59 15.02 1.58 -7.20
N ALA A 60 13.74 1.23 -7.33
CA ALA A 60 13.26 0.43 -8.45
C ALA A 60 13.02 1.27 -9.69
N LYS A 61 13.02 0.62 -10.87
CA LYS A 61 12.69 1.29 -12.14
C LYS A 61 11.36 2.03 -12.08
N LYS A 62 10.33 1.45 -11.47
CA LYS A 62 9.08 2.13 -11.10
C LYS A 62 9.08 2.32 -9.59
N PHE A 63 9.48 3.50 -9.15
CA PHE A 63 9.72 3.79 -7.74
C PHE A 63 8.54 4.49 -7.08
N CYS A 64 7.69 5.22 -7.80
CA CYS A 64 6.64 6.03 -7.20
C CYS A 64 5.34 5.24 -7.03
N SER A 65 4.67 5.38 -5.88
CA SER A 65 3.33 4.80 -5.65
C SER A 65 2.19 5.66 -6.21
N TRP A 66 2.41 6.96 -6.39
CA TRP A 66 1.37 7.90 -6.88
C TRP A 66 1.37 8.10 -8.40
N CYS A 67 2.51 7.92 -9.08
CA CYS A 67 2.61 8.17 -10.51
C CYS A 67 3.47 7.12 -11.25
N GLU A 68 3.35 7.10 -12.57
CA GLU A 68 3.95 6.10 -13.44
C GLU A 68 5.41 6.40 -13.86
N LEU A 69 6.07 7.37 -13.21
CA LEU A 69 7.45 7.74 -13.52
C LEU A 69 8.42 6.59 -13.36
N GLN A 70 9.44 6.60 -14.22
CA GLN A 70 10.56 5.71 -14.15
C GLN A 70 11.78 6.39 -13.53
N ASP A 71 12.68 5.59 -12.96
CA ASP A 71 13.89 6.05 -12.27
C ASP A 71 14.75 7.02 -13.10
N HIS A 72 14.85 6.81 -14.42
CA HIS A 72 15.59 7.69 -15.32
C HIS A 72 14.95 9.08 -15.54
N GLU A 73 13.67 9.24 -15.21
CA GLU A 73 12.91 10.50 -15.30
C GLU A 73 12.91 11.25 -13.96
N ARG A 74 13.52 10.69 -12.90
CA ARG A 74 13.46 11.25 -11.53
C ARG A 74 14.00 12.68 -11.45
N GLU A 75 15.10 12.95 -12.14
CA GLU A 75 15.79 14.25 -12.11
C GLU A 75 15.00 15.38 -12.78
N GLU A 76 13.90 15.07 -13.48
CA GLU A 76 13.06 16.10 -14.10
C GLU A 76 12.21 16.87 -13.07
N LEU A 77 12.08 16.35 -11.84
CA LEU A 77 11.32 16.96 -10.74
C LEU A 77 9.88 17.34 -11.11
N LYS A 78 9.27 16.59 -12.04
CA LYS A 78 7.88 16.74 -12.47
C LYS A 78 7.03 15.60 -11.94
N LEU A 79 5.74 15.86 -11.77
CA LEU A 79 4.78 14.79 -11.51
C LEU A 79 4.50 14.04 -12.81
N GLY A 80 4.65 12.72 -12.78
CA GLY A 80 4.21 11.88 -13.89
C GLY A 80 2.70 11.70 -13.93
N LYS A 81 2.25 10.92 -14.90
CA LYS A 81 0.86 10.50 -14.98
C LYS A 81 0.45 9.76 -13.69
N PRO A 82 -0.68 10.10 -13.04
CA PRO A 82 -1.15 9.39 -11.87
C PRO A 82 -1.34 7.91 -12.13
N CYS A 83 -1.00 7.09 -11.13
CA CYS A 83 -1.28 5.66 -11.16
C CYS A 83 -2.78 5.41 -11.27
N ASN A 84 -3.16 4.34 -11.98
CA ASN A 84 -4.55 3.91 -12.06
C ASN A 84 -4.83 2.78 -11.07
N GLN A 85 -5.84 2.96 -10.20
CA GLN A 85 -6.24 1.98 -9.19
C GLN A 85 -6.49 0.59 -9.80
N MET A 86 -7.32 0.50 -10.84
CA MET A 86 -7.71 -0.77 -11.46
C MET A 86 -6.51 -1.49 -12.06
N LEU A 87 -5.61 -0.76 -12.71
CA LEU A 87 -4.36 -1.34 -13.24
C LEU A 87 -3.44 -1.81 -12.11
N ALA A 88 -3.36 -1.07 -11.01
CA ALA A 88 -2.53 -1.44 -9.86
C ALA A 88 -3.05 -2.72 -9.18
N LEU A 89 -4.35 -2.79 -8.90
CA LEU A 89 -4.99 -3.98 -8.34
C LEU A 89 -4.91 -5.18 -9.30
N GLY A 90 -5.13 -4.96 -10.60
CA GLY A 90 -4.99 -5.98 -11.63
C GLY A 90 -3.57 -6.55 -11.70
N ALA A 91 -2.54 -5.69 -11.64
CA ALA A 91 -1.15 -6.11 -11.60
C ALA A 91 -0.80 -6.89 -10.32
N SER A 92 -1.34 -6.49 -9.18
CA SER A 92 -1.19 -7.22 -7.90
C SER A 92 -1.76 -8.64 -8.01
N HIS A 93 -2.96 -8.78 -8.59
CA HIS A 93 -3.58 -10.09 -8.80
C HIS A 93 -2.81 -10.95 -9.81
N GLN A 94 -2.34 -10.37 -10.92
CA GLN A 94 -1.50 -11.06 -11.89
C GLN A 94 -0.20 -11.56 -11.24
N TRP A 95 0.45 -10.74 -10.42
CA TRP A 95 1.65 -11.13 -9.67
C TRP A 95 1.39 -12.35 -8.80
N TYR A 96 0.28 -12.37 -8.05
CA TYR A 96 -0.07 -13.49 -7.17
C TYR A 96 -0.24 -14.81 -7.95
N ASN A 97 -0.88 -14.74 -9.11
CA ASN A 97 -1.14 -15.90 -9.96
C ASN A 97 0.07 -16.33 -10.81
N THR A 98 1.22 -15.66 -10.70
CA THR A 98 2.44 -16.16 -11.35
C THR A 98 2.99 -17.37 -10.60
N GLY A 99 3.20 -18.48 -11.32
CA GLY A 99 3.41 -19.80 -10.72
C GLY A 99 4.77 -20.04 -10.04
N THR A 100 5.76 -19.15 -10.17
CA THR A 100 7.07 -19.31 -9.51
C THR A 100 7.58 -18.00 -8.93
N LEU A 101 8.39 -18.09 -7.87
CA LEU A 101 9.08 -16.94 -7.26
C LEU A 101 9.91 -16.14 -8.27
N ARG A 102 10.54 -16.81 -9.23
CA ARG A 102 11.31 -16.16 -10.30
C ARG A 102 10.41 -15.31 -11.20
N LEU A 103 9.27 -15.87 -11.62
CA LEU A 103 8.29 -15.15 -12.45
C LEU A 103 7.68 -13.97 -11.68
N GLN A 104 7.38 -14.15 -10.39
CA GLN A 104 6.94 -13.07 -9.50
C GLN A 104 7.94 -11.92 -9.45
N GLN A 105 9.23 -12.22 -9.26
CA GLN A 105 10.28 -11.19 -9.21
C GLN A 105 10.40 -10.45 -10.55
N MET A 106 10.37 -11.18 -11.67
CA MET A 106 10.41 -10.59 -13.01
C MET A 106 9.19 -9.70 -13.28
N PHE A 107 7.99 -10.18 -12.92
CA PHE A 107 6.75 -9.43 -13.05
C PHE A 107 6.84 -8.14 -12.22
N ALA A 108 7.19 -8.24 -10.94
CA ALA A 108 7.28 -7.07 -10.05
C ALA A 108 8.30 -6.03 -10.54
N LYS A 109 9.44 -6.47 -11.09
CA LYS A 109 10.44 -5.56 -11.68
C LYS A 109 9.89 -4.81 -12.89
N ARG A 110 9.02 -5.44 -13.68
CA ARG A 110 8.39 -4.85 -14.86
C ARG A 110 7.19 -3.96 -14.50
N SER A 111 6.30 -4.45 -13.66
CA SER A 111 5.03 -3.81 -13.32
C SER A 111 5.19 -2.71 -12.27
N GLY A 112 6.19 -2.83 -11.38
CA GLY A 112 6.33 -1.99 -10.19
C GLY A 112 5.51 -2.48 -8.99
N ILE A 113 4.82 -3.62 -9.11
CA ILE A 113 3.78 -4.06 -8.17
C ILE A 113 3.95 -5.52 -7.79
N ARG A 114 3.65 -5.83 -6.53
CA ARG A 114 3.57 -7.16 -5.91
C ARG A 114 2.23 -7.31 -5.21
N LEU A 115 1.90 -8.53 -4.79
CA LEU A 115 0.76 -8.72 -3.88
C LEU A 115 0.99 -7.95 -2.58
N SER A 116 -0.07 -7.26 -2.14
CA SER A 116 -0.25 -6.88 -0.75
C SER A 116 -1.61 -7.33 -0.24
N GLU A 117 -1.65 -7.81 1.00
CA GLU A 117 -2.90 -8.19 1.67
C GLU A 117 -3.83 -7.00 1.87
N ILE A 118 -3.32 -5.76 2.00
CA ILE A 118 -4.19 -4.57 2.14
C ILE A 118 -5.00 -4.31 0.88
N ASN A 119 -4.48 -4.70 -0.28
CA ASN A 119 -5.15 -4.57 -1.57
C ASN A 119 -6.29 -5.60 -1.76
N CYS A 120 -6.47 -6.53 -0.82
CA CYS A 120 -7.62 -7.45 -0.78
C CYS A 120 -8.87 -6.80 -0.17
N LEU A 121 -8.74 -5.62 0.46
CA LEU A 121 -9.88 -4.89 1.03
C LEU A 121 -10.75 -4.31 -0.11
N PRO A 122 -12.07 -4.56 -0.12
CA PRO A 122 -12.93 -4.21 -1.26
C PRO A 122 -13.12 -2.69 -1.46
N TYR A 123 -12.86 -1.89 -0.43
CA TYR A 123 -12.99 -0.43 -0.44
C TYR A 123 -11.64 0.29 -0.58
N TRP A 124 -10.54 -0.45 -0.72
CA TRP A 124 -9.19 0.11 -0.70
C TRP A 124 -8.73 0.55 -2.09
N ASP A 125 -8.14 1.74 -2.15
CA ASP A 125 -7.45 2.27 -3.32
C ASP A 125 -5.97 2.54 -2.97
N PRO A 126 -5.03 1.71 -3.48
CA PRO A 126 -3.60 1.89 -3.20
C PRO A 126 -3.01 3.18 -3.76
N VAL A 127 -3.71 3.90 -4.66
CA VAL A 127 -3.23 5.17 -5.23
C VAL A 127 -3.60 6.34 -4.32
N THR A 128 -4.80 6.32 -3.73
CA THR A 128 -5.33 7.45 -2.96
C THR A 128 -5.30 7.25 -1.44
N ASN A 129 -5.26 6.00 -0.96
CA ASN A 129 -5.24 5.69 0.48
C ASN A 129 -3.83 5.56 1.08
N ILE A 130 -2.76 5.83 0.31
CA ILE A 130 -1.38 5.82 0.83
C ILE A 130 -0.85 7.25 0.93
N ALA A 131 -0.37 7.60 2.12
CA ALA A 131 0.24 8.89 2.39
C ALA A 131 1.64 8.73 2.98
N LEU A 132 2.55 9.61 2.59
CA LEU A 132 3.85 9.74 3.24
C LEU A 132 3.68 10.40 4.59
N GLY A 133 4.18 9.74 5.64
CA GLY A 133 4.24 10.31 6.97
C GLY A 133 5.17 11.53 7.00
N PRO A 134 4.71 12.70 7.46
CA PRO A 134 5.54 13.90 7.49
C PRO A 134 6.72 13.77 8.46
N LEU A 135 6.53 13.06 9.58
CA LEU A 135 7.57 12.84 10.59
C LEU A 135 8.86 12.27 9.97
N TYR A 136 8.76 11.06 9.40
CA TYR A 136 9.93 10.32 8.94
C TYR A 136 10.46 10.78 7.58
N ASN A 137 9.60 11.27 6.68
CA ASN A 137 10.06 11.69 5.37
C ASN A 137 10.52 13.16 5.37
N TRP A 138 9.71 14.06 5.94
CA TRP A 138 10.01 15.49 5.88
C TRP A 138 10.94 15.93 7.02
N TYR A 139 10.58 15.64 8.27
CA TYR A 139 11.37 16.13 9.42
C TYR A 139 12.69 15.36 9.58
N GLU A 140 12.63 14.03 9.68
CA GLU A 140 13.85 13.19 9.86
C GLU A 140 14.59 12.89 8.56
N GLY A 141 13.93 13.03 7.41
CA GLY A 141 14.55 12.84 6.10
C GLY A 141 15.11 14.15 5.56
N VAL A 142 14.23 14.94 4.95
CA VAL A 142 14.62 16.17 4.22
C VAL A 142 15.24 17.21 5.16
N LEU A 143 14.54 17.60 6.22
CA LEU A 143 15.01 18.68 7.10
C LEU A 143 16.30 18.30 7.83
N GLN A 144 16.39 17.10 8.39
CA GLN A 144 17.63 16.65 9.04
C GLN A 144 18.82 16.64 8.07
N HIS A 145 18.63 16.20 6.82
CA HIS A 145 19.70 16.20 5.82
C HIS A 145 20.11 17.61 5.36
N HIS A 146 19.20 18.58 5.34
CA HIS A 146 19.52 19.92 4.83
C HIS A 146 19.87 20.96 5.90
N VAL A 147 19.41 20.77 7.15
CA VAL A 147 19.51 21.78 8.21
C VAL A 147 20.42 21.36 9.36
N CYS A 148 20.59 20.06 9.59
CA CYS A 148 21.40 19.54 10.70
C CYS A 148 22.80 19.07 10.27
N HIS A 149 23.30 19.55 9.12
CA HIS A 149 24.70 19.41 8.70
C HIS A 149 25.50 20.67 9.00
#